data_AF-A0A356NM44-F1
#
_entry.id   AF-A0A356NM44-F1
#
_cell.length_a   1.000
_cell.length_b   1.000
_cell.length_c   1.000
_cell.angle_alpha   90.00
_cell.angle_beta   90.00
_cell.angle_gamma   90.00
#
_symmetry.space_group_name_H-M   'P 1'
#
loop_
_entity.id
_entity.type
_entity.pdbx_description
1 polymer ?
#
loop_
_entity_poly.entity_id
_entity_poly.type
_entity_poly.pdbx_seq_one_letter_code
_entity_poly.pdbx_strand_id
1 'polypeptide(L)'
;MAASTSTLPDKLHEYPQQDVIDGSGSGSDSILDDCLNKHGGVLQLLHRYAGRTFCTPGKRIRLDAQSYYPDYMNGTGLDELWMCCTVPIVTGVIDTRTNKAPFREGESHVLTPNGQFISLQDLILANSKAVMGEKV
;
A
#
# COMPACT_ATOMS: atom_id res chain seq x y z
N MET A 1 9.41 20.99 -22.10
CA MET A 1 10.20 20.09 -21.23
C MET A 1 9.39 19.85 -19.98
N ALA A 2 8.60 18.78 -19.92
CA ALA A 2 7.92 18.40 -18.68
C ALA A 2 8.99 17.95 -17.69
N ALA A 3 9.01 18.55 -16.50
CA ALA A 3 9.94 18.16 -15.45
C ALA A 3 9.69 16.70 -15.11
N SER A 4 10.68 15.84 -15.35
CA SER A 4 10.70 14.51 -14.76
C SER A 4 10.80 14.70 -13.26
N THR A 5 9.70 14.47 -12.54
CA THR A 5 9.69 14.34 -11.08
C THR A 5 10.40 13.04 -10.72
N SER A 6 11.73 13.03 -10.86
CA SER A 6 12.57 11.97 -10.34
C SER A 6 12.48 12.01 -8.81
N THR A 7 11.67 11.11 -8.23
CA THR A 7 11.46 10.97 -6.79
C THR A 7 12.44 10.01 -6.11
N LEU A 8 13.45 9.46 -6.81
CA LEU A 8 14.06 8.18 -6.40
C LEU A 8 15.60 8.10 -6.32
N PRO A 9 16.33 9.10 -5.82
CA PRO A 9 17.58 8.79 -5.09
C PRO A 9 17.55 9.14 -3.60
N ASP A 10 17.14 10.35 -3.23
CA ASP A 10 17.36 10.87 -1.87
C ASP A 10 16.31 10.41 -0.83
N LYS A 11 15.24 9.73 -1.28
CA LYS A 11 14.07 9.37 -0.47
C LYS A 11 13.68 7.90 -0.59
N LEU A 12 14.61 7.02 -0.96
CA LEU A 12 14.35 5.59 -1.17
C LEU A 12 13.74 4.89 0.08
N HIS A 13 13.95 5.47 1.25
CA HIS A 13 13.50 4.96 2.55
C HIS A 13 12.18 5.57 3.02
N GLU A 14 11.62 6.53 2.27
CA GLU A 14 10.29 7.06 2.51
C GLU A 14 9.22 6.13 1.92
N TYR A 15 8.05 6.09 2.55
CA TYR A 15 6.88 5.49 1.89
C TYR A 15 6.67 6.20 0.55
N PRO A 16 6.54 5.46 -0.56
CA PRO A 16 6.35 6.07 -1.87
C PRO A 16 5.08 6.93 -1.85
N GLN A 17 5.19 8.16 -2.37
CA GLN A 17 3.99 8.92 -2.72
C GLN A 17 3.33 8.21 -3.91
N GLN A 18 2.19 7.61 -3.63
CA GLN A 18 1.41 6.84 -4.59
C GLN A 18 0.23 7.69 -5.06
N ASP A 19 -0.08 7.61 -6.36
CA ASP A 19 -1.35 8.13 -6.88
C ASP A 19 -2.46 7.14 -6.51
N VAL A 20 -3.13 7.41 -5.39
CA VAL A 20 -4.11 6.51 -4.79
C VAL A 20 -5.52 6.95 -5.15
N ILE A 21 -6.29 6.00 -5.70
CA ILE A 21 -7.72 6.11 -5.91
C ILE A 21 -8.42 5.79 -4.59
N ASP A 22 -9.07 6.79 -4.01
CA ASP A 22 -9.96 6.58 -2.87
C ASP A 22 -11.28 6.00 -3.40
N GLY A 23 -11.55 4.71 -3.14
CA GLY A 23 -12.70 3.96 -3.66
C GLY A 23 -14.08 4.45 -3.20
N SER A 24 -14.17 5.66 -2.64
CA SER A 24 -15.39 6.39 -2.27
C SER A 24 -16.13 6.98 -3.49
N GLY A 25 -15.47 7.07 -4.65
CA GLY A 25 -16.05 7.54 -5.91
C GLY A 25 -16.75 6.46 -6.74
N SER A 26 -17.61 6.88 -7.69
CA SER A 26 -18.13 5.98 -8.72
C SER A 26 -17.01 5.54 -9.67
N GLY A 27 -16.90 4.23 -9.97
CA GLY A 27 -15.97 3.73 -10.99
C GLY A 27 -15.13 2.51 -10.59
N SER A 28 -15.21 2.05 -9.34
CA SER A 28 -14.48 0.86 -8.87
C SER A 28 -14.72 -0.39 -9.71
N ASP A 29 -15.93 -0.58 -10.24
CA ASP A 29 -16.27 -1.68 -11.16
C ASP A 29 -15.48 -1.60 -12.47
N SER A 30 -15.42 -0.41 -13.10
CA SER A 30 -14.64 -0.22 -14.33
C SER A 30 -13.14 -0.37 -14.12
N ILE A 31 -12.64 0.04 -12.94
CA ILE A 31 -11.24 -0.14 -12.55
C ILE A 31 -10.95 -1.62 -12.35
N LEU A 32 -11.86 -2.35 -11.69
CA LEU A 32 -11.74 -3.79 -11.50
C LEU A 32 -11.72 -4.53 -12.84
N ASP A 33 -12.64 -4.21 -13.74
CA ASP A 33 -12.68 -4.79 -15.09
C ASP A 33 -11.37 -4.54 -15.84
N ASP A 34 -10.82 -3.33 -15.76
CA ASP A 34 -9.53 -3.00 -16.34
C ASP A 34 -8.39 -3.83 -15.75
N CYS A 35 -8.35 -3.97 -14.41
CA CYS A 35 -7.33 -4.76 -13.71
C CYS A 35 -7.42 -6.24 -14.10
N LEU A 36 -8.62 -6.82 -14.13
CA LEU A 36 -8.82 -8.22 -14.47
C LEU A 36 -8.52 -8.48 -15.95
N ASN A 37 -9.03 -7.65 -16.86
CA ASN A 37 -8.93 -7.93 -18.29
C ASN A 37 -7.53 -7.65 -18.85
N LYS A 38 -6.85 -6.58 -18.41
CA LYS A 38 -5.51 -6.23 -18.92
C LYS A 38 -4.39 -7.10 -18.35
N HIS A 39 -4.61 -7.73 -17.19
CA HIS A 39 -3.63 -8.61 -16.54
C HIS A 39 -4.04 -10.10 -16.54
N GLY A 40 -5.06 -10.48 -17.31
CA GLY A 40 -5.47 -11.89 -17.43
C GLY A 40 -5.97 -12.51 -16.12
N GLY A 41 -6.64 -11.72 -15.28
CA GLY A 41 -7.19 -12.15 -13.99
C GLY A 41 -6.19 -12.10 -12.84
N VAL A 42 -4.97 -11.61 -13.05
CA VAL A 42 -3.95 -11.51 -12.00
C VAL A 42 -3.86 -10.08 -11.49
N LEU A 43 -4.13 -9.87 -10.20
CA LEU A 43 -3.97 -8.56 -9.55
C LEU A 43 -2.54 -8.42 -9.02
N GLN A 44 -1.81 -7.40 -9.49
CA GLN A 44 -0.49 -7.08 -8.95
C GLN A 44 -0.62 -6.31 -7.64
N LEU A 45 -0.37 -6.99 -6.53
CA LEU A 45 -0.46 -6.41 -5.19
C LEU A 45 0.84 -5.76 -4.75
N LEU A 46 0.71 -4.61 -4.10
CA LEU A 46 1.78 -3.98 -3.36
C LEU A 46 1.71 -4.40 -1.91
N HIS A 47 2.85 -4.90 -1.42
CA HIS A 47 3.06 -5.15 -0.01
C HIS A 47 3.07 -3.85 0.77
N ARG A 48 2.68 -3.91 2.04
CA ARG A 48 2.72 -2.76 2.92
C ARG A 48 3.46 -3.09 4.20
N TYR A 49 4.31 -2.18 4.62
CA TYR A 49 4.96 -2.27 5.91
C TYR A 49 3.99 -1.88 7.01
N ALA A 50 4.09 -2.59 8.13
CA ALA A 50 3.37 -2.31 9.35
C ALA A 50 4.39 -1.90 10.43
N GLY A 51 4.32 -0.64 10.86
CA GLY A 51 5.25 -0.11 11.85
C GLY A 51 4.88 -0.55 13.26
N ARG A 52 5.88 -0.76 14.12
CA ARG A 52 5.68 -1.05 15.55
C ARG A 52 6.58 -0.17 16.40
N THR A 53 6.00 0.48 17.41
CA THR A 53 6.76 1.28 18.40
C THR A 53 7.40 0.40 19.49
N PHE A 54 6.93 -0.83 19.65
CA PHE A 54 7.41 -1.77 20.67
C PHE A 54 8.32 -2.89 20.13
N CYS A 55 8.52 -2.95 18.81
CA CYS A 55 9.33 -4.01 18.19
C CYS A 55 10.67 -3.45 17.69
N THR A 56 11.75 -4.19 17.94
CA THR A 56 13.05 -3.97 17.29
C THR A 56 13.11 -4.85 16.05
N PRO A 57 13.32 -4.30 14.83
CA PRO A 57 13.37 -5.11 13.62
C PRO A 57 14.44 -6.19 13.68
N GLY A 58 14.03 -7.44 13.47
CA GLY A 58 14.90 -8.62 13.49
C GLY A 58 15.77 -8.76 12.24
N LYS A 59 15.60 -7.87 11.24
CA LYS A 59 16.32 -7.84 9.96
C LYS A 59 16.18 -9.11 9.09
N ARG A 60 15.12 -9.89 9.34
CA ARG A 60 14.76 -11.05 8.49
C ARG A 60 14.08 -10.60 7.21
N ILE A 61 13.26 -9.56 7.27
CA ILE A 61 12.89 -8.77 6.09
C ILE A 61 14.14 -7.99 5.71
N ARG A 62 14.67 -8.23 4.51
CA ARG A 62 15.89 -7.56 4.03
C ARG A 62 15.52 -6.19 3.48
N LEU A 63 15.74 -5.17 4.29
CA LEU A 63 15.54 -3.78 3.93
C LEU A 63 16.90 -3.08 3.85
N ASP A 64 16.92 -1.91 3.22
CA ASP A 64 18.03 -1.00 3.44
C ASP A 64 18.14 -0.63 4.93
N ALA A 65 19.36 -0.36 5.39
CA ALA A 65 19.63 -0.04 6.79
C ALA A 65 18.77 1.11 7.32
N GLN A 66 18.52 2.15 6.51
CA GLN A 66 17.71 3.31 6.89
C GLN A 66 16.21 2.99 6.89
N SER A 67 15.77 2.00 6.12
CA SER A 67 14.37 1.60 6.04
C SER A 67 13.88 0.85 7.28
N TYR A 68 14.76 0.29 8.11
CA TYR A 68 14.32 -0.36 9.36
C TYR A 68 13.74 0.62 10.37
N TYR A 69 14.21 1.88 10.37
CA TYR A 69 13.75 2.95 11.23
C TYR A 69 13.59 4.22 10.42
N PRO A 70 12.50 4.36 9.65
CA PRO A 70 12.31 5.52 8.81
C PRO A 70 12.17 6.80 9.66
N ASP A 71 12.90 7.85 9.32
CA ASP A 71 12.94 9.10 10.09
C ASP A 71 11.55 9.73 10.28
N TYR A 72 10.67 9.58 9.28
CA TYR A 72 9.33 10.14 9.32
C TYR A 72 8.34 9.35 10.20
N MET A 73 8.76 8.23 10.81
CA MET A 73 7.92 7.42 11.71
C MET A 73 8.37 7.48 13.18
N ASN A 74 9.16 8.49 13.56
CA ASN A 74 9.51 8.82 14.96
C ASN A 74 10.04 7.61 15.78
N GLY A 75 11.02 6.87 15.23
CA GLY A 75 11.63 5.73 15.91
C GLY A 75 10.85 4.42 15.84
N THR A 76 9.74 4.39 15.10
CA THR A 76 9.00 3.15 14.78
C THR A 76 9.87 2.21 13.94
N GLY A 77 9.94 0.94 14.36
CA GLY A 77 10.62 -0.11 13.61
C GLY A 77 9.71 -0.77 12.56
N LEU A 78 10.25 -1.04 11.37
CA LEU A 78 9.61 -1.89 10.36
C LEU A 78 10.08 -3.34 10.49
N ASP A 79 9.24 -4.21 11.05
CA ASP A 79 9.52 -5.64 11.22
C ASP A 79 8.45 -6.55 10.59
N GLU A 80 7.38 -5.97 10.07
CA GLU A 80 6.26 -6.70 9.51
C GLU A 80 5.96 -6.24 8.07
N LEU A 81 5.76 -7.22 7.19
CA LEU A 81 5.33 -7.03 5.81
C LEU A 81 3.99 -7.72 5.60
N TRP A 82 2.95 -6.94 5.37
CA TRP A 82 1.58 -7.43 5.25
C TRP A 82 1.25 -7.62 3.76
N MET A 83 0.84 -8.84 3.43
CA MET A 83 0.52 -9.29 2.08
C MET A 83 -0.97 -9.63 2.01
N CYS A 84 -1.65 -9.17 0.96
CA CYS A 84 -3.09 -9.39 0.75
C CYS A 84 -3.96 -8.94 1.93
N CYS A 85 -3.51 -7.94 2.70
CA CYS A 85 -4.29 -7.43 3.81
C CYS A 85 -5.40 -6.52 3.29
N THR A 86 -6.63 -6.79 3.68
CA THR A 86 -7.81 -6.02 3.25
C THR A 86 -8.39 -5.15 4.36
N VAL A 87 -7.64 -4.97 5.45
CA VAL A 87 -8.07 -4.21 6.62
C VAL A 87 -6.99 -3.20 6.98
N PRO A 88 -7.33 -1.90 7.10
CA PRO A 88 -6.37 -0.93 7.60
C PRO A 88 -6.02 -1.26 9.05
N ILE A 89 -4.73 -1.27 9.37
CA ILE A 89 -4.27 -1.46 10.75
C ILE A 89 -4.11 -0.13 11.47
N VAL A 90 -4.23 -0.16 12.79
CA VAL A 90 -4.01 0.99 13.64
C VAL A 90 -2.97 0.62 14.68
N THR A 91 -1.76 1.16 14.49
CA THR A 91 -0.56 0.76 15.25
C THR A 91 -0.12 1.85 16.23
N GLY A 92 -0.75 3.02 16.16
CA GLY A 92 -0.32 4.22 16.88
C GLY A 92 0.85 4.96 16.21
N VAL A 93 1.32 4.51 15.04
CA VAL A 93 2.34 5.20 14.26
C VAL A 93 1.80 6.53 13.73
N ILE A 94 2.61 7.59 13.87
CA ILE A 94 2.32 8.92 13.35
C ILE A 94 3.40 9.27 12.32
N ASP A 95 2.97 9.61 11.12
CA ASP A 95 3.85 10.17 10.09
C ASP A 95 4.15 11.63 10.46
N THR A 96 5.39 11.92 10.83
CA THR A 96 5.81 13.24 11.31
C THR A 96 5.73 14.32 10.22
N ARG A 97 5.65 13.95 8.94
CA ARG A 97 5.49 14.89 7.82
C ARG A 97 4.08 15.44 7.73
N THR A 98 3.08 14.63 8.09
CA THR A 98 1.65 14.98 7.99
C THR A 98 0.97 15.16 9.35
N ASN A 99 1.65 14.74 10.42
CA ASN A 99 1.14 14.65 11.79
C ASN A 99 -0.17 13.84 11.90
N LYS A 100 -0.28 12.79 11.08
CA LYS A 100 -1.43 11.88 11.00
C LYS A 100 -0.96 10.44 10.95
N ALA A 101 -1.87 9.51 11.24
CA ALA A 101 -1.62 8.10 10.95
C ALA A 101 -1.42 7.89 9.44
N PRO A 102 -0.56 6.94 9.03
CA PRO A 102 -0.41 6.60 7.62
C PRO A 102 -1.76 6.23 6.99
N PHE A 103 -2.01 6.73 5.78
CA PHE A 103 -3.25 6.42 5.07
C PHE A 103 -3.33 4.91 4.81
N ARG A 104 -4.41 4.28 5.33
CA ARG A 104 -4.68 2.85 5.20
C ARG A 104 -3.42 2.01 5.48
N GLU A 105 -2.84 2.21 6.67
CA GLU A 105 -1.62 1.49 7.09
C GLU A 105 -1.82 -0.03 6.94
N GLY A 106 -0.78 -0.74 6.46
CA GLY A 106 -0.79 -2.20 6.29
C GLY A 106 -1.69 -2.76 5.20
N GLU A 107 -2.65 -1.99 4.67
CA GLU A 107 -3.65 -2.45 3.71
C GLU A 107 -3.10 -2.58 2.29
N SER A 108 -3.17 -3.77 1.71
CA SER A 108 -2.65 -4.05 0.37
C SER A 108 -3.42 -3.31 -0.73
N HIS A 109 -2.69 -2.83 -1.73
CA HIS A 109 -3.24 -2.12 -2.88
C HIS A 109 -2.91 -2.86 -4.17
N VAL A 110 -3.81 -2.78 -5.14
CA VAL A 110 -3.60 -3.25 -6.51
C VAL A 110 -3.01 -2.11 -7.35
N LEU A 111 -1.95 -2.42 -8.10
CA LEU A 111 -1.45 -1.56 -9.16
C LEU A 111 -2.41 -1.65 -10.35
N THR A 112 -3.01 -0.53 -10.73
CA THR A 112 -3.90 -0.45 -11.89
C THR A 112 -3.07 -0.41 -13.18
N PRO A 113 -3.66 -0.77 -14.33
CA PRO A 113 -3.01 -0.66 -15.64
C PRO A 113 -2.52 0.76 -16.00
N ASN A 114 -3.09 1.78 -15.36
CA ASN A 114 -2.71 3.18 -15.57
C ASN A 114 -1.61 3.66 -14.59
N GLY A 115 -1.06 2.77 -13.77
CA GLY A 115 -0.01 3.09 -12.80
C GLY A 115 -0.51 3.69 -11.48
N GLN A 116 -1.82 3.68 -11.24
CA GLN A 116 -2.44 4.16 -10.02
C GLN A 116 -2.60 3.01 -9.01
N PHE A 117 -3.00 3.34 -7.78
CA PHE A 117 -3.19 2.35 -6.73
C PHE A 117 -4.62 2.40 -6.21
N ILE A 118 -5.26 1.25 -6.09
CA ILE A 118 -6.58 1.11 -5.46
C ILE A 118 -6.51 0.03 -4.38
N SER A 119 -7.22 0.22 -3.28
CA SER A 119 -7.26 -0.79 -2.21
C SER A 119 -7.82 -2.13 -2.74
N LEU A 120 -7.23 -3.24 -2.31
CA LEU A 120 -7.80 -4.56 -2.54
C LEU A 120 -9.19 -4.70 -1.89
N GLN A 121 -9.40 -4.11 -0.73
CA GLN A 121 -10.70 -4.10 -0.05
C GLN A 121 -11.75 -3.37 -0.90
N ASP A 122 -11.40 -2.25 -1.51
CA ASP A 122 -12.34 -1.49 -2.35
C ASP A 122 -12.76 -2.32 -3.59
N LEU A 123 -11.83 -3.06 -4.20
CA LEU A 123 -12.13 -3.97 -5.30
C LEU A 123 -12.99 -5.18 -4.87
N ILE A 124 -12.73 -5.74 -3.69
CA ILE A 124 -13.56 -6.80 -3.10
C ILE A 124 -14.98 -6.30 -2.84
N LEU A 125 -15.13 -5.08 -2.35
CA LEU A 125 -16.45 -4.49 -2.09
C LEU A 125 -17.19 -4.18 -3.40
N ALA A 126 -16.48 -3.79 -4.45
CA ALA A 126 -17.03 -3.56 -5.78
C ALA A 126 -17.63 -4.86 -6.38
N ASN A 127 -16.85 -5.95 -6.38
CA ASN A 127 -17.34 -7.25 -6.87
C ASN A 127 -16.65 -8.42 -6.18
N SER A 128 -17.17 -8.80 -5.01
CA SER A 128 -16.61 -9.87 -4.18
C SER A 128 -16.55 -11.22 -4.90
N LYS A 129 -17.55 -11.53 -5.73
CA LYS A 129 -17.61 -12.78 -6.50
C LYS A 129 -16.50 -12.85 -7.56
N ALA A 130 -16.23 -11.75 -8.26
CA ALA A 130 -15.15 -11.72 -9.25
C ALA A 130 -13.77 -11.84 -8.61
N VAL A 131 -13.57 -11.24 -7.43
CA VAL A 131 -12.26 -11.20 -6.76
C VAL A 131 -11.99 -12.45 -5.92
N MET A 132 -12.98 -12.93 -5.15
CA MET A 132 -12.81 -14.02 -4.18
C MET A 132 -13.53 -15.33 -4.57
N GLY A 133 -14.37 -15.30 -5.61
CA GLY A 133 -15.22 -16.42 -5.98
C GLY A 133 -16.50 -16.51 -5.14
N GLU A 134 -17.27 -17.56 -5.39
CA GLU A 134 -18.42 -17.91 -4.56
C GLU A 134 -17.97 -18.39 -3.18
N LYS A 135 -18.74 -18.05 -2.15
CA LYS A 135 -18.51 -18.61 -0.82
C LYS A 135 -18.77 -20.12 -0.86
N VAL A 136 -17.78 -20.91 -0.47
CA VAL A 136 -17.88 -22.38 -0.30
C VAL A 136 -18.50 -22.73 1.05
#